data_AF-A0A8T4JA25-F1
#
_entry.id   AF-A0A8T4JA25-F1
#
_cell.length_a   1.000
_cell.length_b   1.000
_cell.length_c   1.000
_cell.angle_alpha   90.00
_cell.angle_beta   90.00
_cell.angle_gamma   90.00
#
_symmetry.space_group_name_H-M   'P 1'
#
loop_
_entity.id
_entity.type
_entity.pdbx_description
1 polymer ?
#
loop_
_entity_poly.entity_id
_entity_poly.type
_entity_poly.pdbx_seq_one_letter_code
_entity_poly.pdbx_strand_id
1 'polypeptide(L)'
;LLADALKIKDALEKKVANNPKLKTGAFSHSCEEYAEALSFFIFLDENRLATLKEMKVTVEEYLGGLADLTGELGRMAVVKATARDEAAVKKIKEFTEELFGQFVRLDFRNGELRRKYDSMKYNLQKMERVLYDLTLAK
;
A
#
# COMPACT_ATOMS: atom_id res chain seq x y z
N LEU A 1 -6.25 2.17 18.32
CA LEU A 1 -6.23 1.46 17.01
C LEU A 1 -4.81 1.11 16.57
N LEU A 2 -3.98 2.04 16.08
CA LEU A 2 -2.61 1.71 15.63
C LEU A 2 -1.69 1.19 16.74
N ALA A 3 -1.72 1.82 17.90
CA ALA A 3 -0.98 1.35 19.07
C ALA A 3 -1.44 -0.05 19.52
N ASP A 4 -2.72 -0.39 19.30
CA ASP A 4 -3.26 -1.70 19.65
C ASP A 4 -2.86 -2.75 18.61
N ALA A 5 -2.87 -2.39 17.32
CA ALA A 5 -2.36 -3.25 16.24
C ALA A 5 -0.87 -3.59 16.45
N LEU A 6 -0.05 -2.61 16.83
CA LEU A 6 1.36 -2.83 17.14
C LEU A 6 1.55 -3.76 18.35
N LYS A 7 0.76 -3.56 19.42
CA LYS A 7 0.79 -4.44 20.61
C LYS A 7 0.40 -5.88 20.27
N ILE A 8 -0.65 -6.05 19.46
CA ILE A 8 -1.11 -7.38 19.01
C ILE A 8 -0.05 -8.04 18.15
N LYS A 9 0.54 -7.31 17.20
CA LYS A 9 1.65 -7.78 16.37
C LYS A 9 2.84 -8.22 17.21
N ASP A 10 3.32 -7.39 18.13
CA ASP A 10 4.44 -7.71 19.03
C ASP A 10 4.14 -8.97 19.89
N ALA A 11 2.87 -9.16 20.30
CA ALA A 11 2.46 -10.35 21.04
C ALA A 11 2.41 -11.62 20.16
N LEU A 12 1.95 -11.49 18.91
CA LEU A 12 1.91 -12.59 17.94
C LEU A 12 3.31 -12.99 17.48
N GLU A 13 4.19 -12.03 17.22
CA GLU A 13 5.60 -12.27 16.85
C GLU A 13 6.31 -13.15 17.87
N LYS A 14 6.13 -12.89 19.17
CA LYS A 14 6.71 -13.70 20.24
C LYS A 14 6.21 -15.15 20.20
N LYS A 15 4.94 -15.37 19.86
CA LYS A 15 4.36 -16.73 19.76
C LYS A 15 4.80 -17.45 18.49
N VAL A 16 4.94 -16.71 17.39
CA VAL A 16 5.41 -17.22 16.08
C VAL A 16 6.90 -17.53 16.11
N ALA A 17 7.71 -16.77 16.86
CA ALA A 17 9.13 -17.05 17.05
C ALA A 17 9.38 -18.45 17.65
N ASN A 18 8.48 -18.91 18.52
CA ASN A 18 8.54 -20.25 19.11
C ASN A 18 8.05 -21.36 18.15
N ASN A 19 7.43 -21.01 17.03
CA ASN A 19 6.86 -21.95 16.06
C ASN A 19 7.10 -21.45 14.61
N PRO A 20 8.29 -21.70 14.02
CA PRO A 20 8.66 -21.18 12.70
C PRO A 20 7.67 -21.52 11.57
N LYS A 21 6.92 -22.62 11.70
CA LYS A 21 5.87 -23.01 10.73
C LYS A 21 4.68 -22.05 10.69
N LEU A 22 4.46 -21.26 11.75
CA LEU A 22 3.40 -20.25 11.81
C LEU A 22 3.80 -18.92 11.15
N LYS A 23 5.09 -18.76 10.81
CA LYS A 23 5.60 -17.53 10.20
C LYS A 23 5.15 -17.38 8.75
N THR A 24 4.90 -18.49 8.07
CA THR A 24 4.44 -18.51 6.68
C THR A 24 2.91 -18.56 6.60
N GLY A 25 2.35 -18.10 5.48
CA GLY A 25 0.90 -18.10 5.27
C GLY A 25 0.20 -16.95 6.00
N ALA A 26 -0.75 -17.27 6.87
CA ALA A 26 -1.67 -16.29 7.46
C ALA A 26 -0.96 -15.16 8.22
N PHE A 27 0.08 -15.45 8.99
CA PHE A 27 0.81 -14.42 9.74
C PHE A 27 1.48 -13.40 8.82
N SER A 28 2.14 -13.88 7.74
CA SER A 28 2.81 -13.00 6.80
C SER A 28 1.81 -12.13 6.03
N HIS A 29 0.65 -12.69 5.65
CA HIS A 29 -0.42 -11.91 5.03
C HIS A 29 -0.99 -10.87 5.99
N SER A 30 -1.17 -11.18 7.27
CA SER A 30 -1.58 -10.18 8.27
C SER A 30 -0.54 -9.07 8.48
N CYS A 31 0.76 -9.39 8.39
CA CYS A 31 1.82 -8.37 8.42
C CYS A 31 1.78 -7.45 7.19
N GLU A 32 1.44 -8.01 6.03
CA GLU A 32 1.26 -7.28 4.78
C GLU A 32 0.05 -6.32 4.85
N GLU A 33 -1.11 -6.81 5.30
CA GLU A 33 -2.31 -5.98 5.55
C GLU A 33 -2.03 -4.89 6.60
N TYR A 34 -1.27 -5.21 7.65
CA TYR A 34 -0.81 -4.23 8.63
C TYR A 34 0.06 -3.14 7.99
N ALA A 35 0.99 -3.52 7.11
CA ALA A 35 1.86 -2.59 6.42
C ALA A 35 1.09 -1.66 5.47
N GLU A 36 0.12 -2.19 4.74
CA GLU A 36 -0.83 -1.43 3.92
C GLU A 36 -1.60 -0.41 4.77
N ALA A 37 -2.30 -0.90 5.81
CA ALA A 37 -3.18 -0.07 6.63
C ALA A 37 -2.43 1.06 7.35
N LEU A 38 -1.25 0.76 7.89
CA LEU A 38 -0.41 1.77 8.54
C LEU A 38 0.13 2.79 7.53
N SER A 39 0.55 2.35 6.34
CA SER A 39 0.98 3.28 5.29
C SER A 39 -0.16 4.18 4.84
N PHE A 40 -1.36 3.64 4.67
CA PHE A 40 -2.53 4.42 4.28
C PHE A 40 -2.88 5.44 5.36
N PHE A 41 -2.88 5.04 6.63
CA PHE A 41 -3.12 5.95 7.75
C PHE A 41 -2.12 7.10 7.79
N ILE A 42 -0.82 6.82 7.67
CA ILE A 42 0.21 7.86 7.67
C ILE A 42 0.11 8.73 6.42
N PHE A 43 -0.22 8.16 5.27
CA PHE A 43 -0.44 8.92 4.05
C PHE A 43 -1.56 9.97 4.23
N LEU A 44 -2.66 9.60 4.90
CA LEU A 44 -3.80 10.50 5.13
C LEU A 44 -3.44 11.72 5.98
N ASP A 45 -2.54 11.57 6.96
CA ASP A 45 -2.19 12.64 7.91
C ASP A 45 -0.93 13.41 7.48
N GLU A 46 0.11 12.68 7.06
CA GLU A 46 1.47 13.20 6.87
C GLU A 46 1.92 13.20 5.40
N ASN A 47 1.12 12.61 4.48
CA ASN A 47 1.47 12.50 3.06
C ASN A 47 2.82 11.82 2.79
N ARG A 48 3.16 10.81 3.60
CA ARG A 48 4.34 9.95 3.45
C ARG A 48 3.99 8.49 3.68
N LEU A 49 4.95 7.59 3.44
CA LEU A 49 4.87 6.19 3.84
C LEU A 49 5.48 5.99 5.24
N ALA A 50 5.01 4.97 5.95
CA ALA A 50 5.78 4.44 7.07
C ALA A 50 7.03 3.73 6.53
N THR A 51 8.13 3.85 7.24
CA THR A 51 9.38 3.16 6.95
C THR A 51 9.32 1.72 7.44
N LEU A 52 10.11 0.85 6.82
CA LEU A 52 10.28 -0.55 7.25
C LEU A 52 10.61 -0.68 8.75
N LYS A 53 11.40 0.26 9.29
CA LYS A 53 11.79 0.30 10.71
C LYS A 53 10.61 0.60 11.64
N GLU A 54 9.72 1.50 11.23
CA GLU A 54 8.50 1.82 12.00
C GLU A 54 7.55 0.62 12.05
N MET A 55 7.49 -0.18 10.97
CA MET A 55 6.57 -1.32 10.86
C MET A 55 7.09 -2.61 11.51
N LYS A 56 8.42 -2.79 11.58
CA LYS A 56 9.07 -4.02 12.05
C LYS A 56 8.60 -5.27 11.30
N VAL A 57 8.33 -5.17 9.99
CA VAL A 57 7.95 -6.30 9.13
C VAL A 57 9.13 -6.73 8.26
N THR A 58 9.00 -7.87 7.57
CA THR A 58 9.98 -8.27 6.55
C THR A 58 9.91 -7.38 5.31
N VAL A 59 10.94 -7.41 4.48
CA VAL A 59 10.98 -6.60 3.24
C VAL A 59 9.87 -7.05 2.29
N GLU A 60 9.60 -8.34 2.21
CA GLU A 60 8.56 -8.92 1.37
C GLU A 60 7.17 -8.46 1.82
N GLU A 61 6.87 -8.52 3.11
CA GLU A 61 5.59 -8.03 3.69
C GLU A 61 5.41 -6.52 3.48
N TYR A 62 6.50 -5.76 3.60
CA TYR A 62 6.48 -4.32 3.36
C TYR A 62 6.19 -3.99 1.89
N LEU A 63 6.92 -4.61 0.95
CA LEU A 63 6.71 -4.40 -0.48
C LEU A 63 5.32 -4.88 -0.92
N GLY A 64 4.83 -5.97 -0.34
CA GLY A 64 3.47 -6.47 -0.58
C GLY A 64 2.41 -5.47 -0.13
N GLY A 65 2.54 -4.93 1.09
CA GLY A 65 1.61 -3.94 1.63
C GLY A 65 1.64 -2.61 0.88
N LEU A 66 2.83 -2.17 0.43
CA LEU A 66 2.95 -0.97 -0.42
C LEU A 66 2.35 -1.16 -1.82
N ALA A 67 2.42 -2.36 -2.38
CA ALA A 67 1.78 -2.64 -3.65
C ALA A 67 0.26 -2.62 -3.51
N ASP A 68 -0.29 -3.24 -2.47
CA ASP A 68 -1.73 -3.27 -2.21
C ASP A 68 -2.30 -1.88 -1.87
N LEU A 69 -1.52 -1.05 -1.16
CA LEU A 69 -1.83 0.35 -0.87
C LEU A 69 -2.24 1.14 -2.12
N THR A 70 -1.65 0.86 -3.28
CA THR A 70 -2.02 1.54 -4.54
C THR A 70 -3.49 1.34 -4.91
N GLY A 71 -4.09 0.22 -4.50
CA GLY A 71 -5.51 -0.08 -4.64
C GLY A 71 -6.37 0.85 -3.78
N GLU A 72 -6.03 1.03 -2.51
CA GLU A 72 -6.75 1.94 -1.59
C GLU A 72 -6.61 3.40 -1.98
N LEU A 73 -5.41 3.81 -2.40
CA LEU A 73 -5.20 5.13 -3.01
C LEU A 73 -6.09 5.31 -4.23
N GLY A 74 -6.27 4.28 -5.05
CA GLY A 74 -7.15 4.30 -6.22
C GLY A 74 -8.62 4.48 -5.85
N ARG A 75 -9.08 3.81 -4.78
CA ARG A 75 -10.45 4.01 -4.26
C ARG A 75 -10.63 5.43 -3.71
N MET A 76 -9.65 5.94 -2.97
CA MET A 76 -9.69 7.30 -2.47
C MET A 76 -9.69 8.34 -3.59
N ALA A 77 -8.91 8.14 -4.66
CA ALA A 77 -8.93 9.01 -5.84
C ALA A 77 -10.34 9.07 -6.47
N VAL A 78 -11.05 7.93 -6.57
CA VAL A 78 -12.44 7.91 -7.04
C VAL A 78 -13.35 8.73 -6.12
N VAL A 79 -13.24 8.56 -4.80
CA VAL A 79 -14.04 9.33 -3.82
C VAL A 79 -13.80 10.84 -3.96
N LYS A 80 -12.54 11.25 -4.10
CA LYS A 80 -12.17 12.66 -4.32
C LYS A 80 -12.68 13.19 -5.66
N ALA A 81 -12.63 12.37 -6.71
CA ALA A 81 -13.18 12.71 -8.01
C ALA A 81 -14.70 12.92 -7.96
N THR A 82 -15.44 12.07 -7.25
CA THR A 82 -16.89 12.25 -7.05
C THR A 82 -17.20 13.59 -6.36
N ALA A 83 -16.34 14.03 -5.43
CA ALA A 83 -16.43 15.33 -4.78
C ALA A 83 -15.92 16.51 -5.64
N ARG A 84 -15.54 16.28 -6.91
CA ARG A 84 -14.94 17.25 -7.84
C ARG A 84 -13.64 17.88 -7.32
N ASP A 85 -12.93 17.20 -6.42
CA ASP A 85 -11.63 17.64 -5.89
C ASP A 85 -10.50 17.16 -6.81
N GLU A 86 -10.32 17.84 -7.95
CA GLU A 86 -9.29 17.50 -8.94
C GLU A 86 -7.87 17.61 -8.35
N ALA A 87 -7.64 18.57 -7.45
CA ALA A 87 -6.33 18.78 -6.84
C ALA A 87 -5.91 17.57 -5.98
N ALA A 88 -6.83 17.03 -5.18
CA ALA A 88 -6.56 15.82 -4.41
C ALA A 88 -6.33 14.60 -5.31
N VAL A 89 -7.10 14.46 -6.40
CA VAL A 89 -6.90 13.35 -7.35
C VAL A 89 -5.52 13.40 -7.99
N LYS A 90 -5.05 14.59 -8.42
CA LYS A 90 -3.69 14.78 -8.95
C LYS A 90 -2.63 14.38 -7.93
N LYS A 91 -2.76 14.87 -6.69
CA LYS A 91 -1.81 14.57 -5.61
C LYS A 91 -1.71 13.06 -5.34
N ILE A 92 -2.83 12.35 -5.32
CA ILE A 92 -2.86 10.89 -5.11
C ILE A 92 -2.21 10.17 -6.29
N LYS A 93 -2.50 10.59 -7.53
CA LYS A 93 -1.90 10.01 -8.74
C LYS A 93 -0.38 10.19 -8.75
N GLU A 94 0.10 11.41 -8.48
CA GLU A 94 1.53 11.75 -8.46
C GLU A 94 2.28 10.92 -7.41
N PHE A 95 1.72 10.80 -6.20
CA PHE A 95 2.30 9.95 -5.16
C PHE A 95 2.36 8.47 -5.58
N THR A 96 1.29 7.96 -6.20
CA THR A 96 1.23 6.57 -6.67
C THR A 96 2.23 6.32 -7.81
N GLU A 97 2.42 7.29 -8.69
CA GLU A 97 3.41 7.25 -9.76
C GLU A 97 4.84 7.24 -9.23
N GLU A 98 5.16 8.07 -8.23
CA GLU A 98 6.47 8.06 -7.58
C GLU A 98 6.75 6.70 -6.93
N LEU A 99 5.76 6.16 -6.21
CA LEU A 99 5.86 4.83 -5.60
C LEU A 99 6.08 3.74 -6.65
N PHE A 100 5.30 3.74 -7.73
CA PHE A 100 5.49 2.81 -8.85
C PHE A 100 6.89 2.95 -9.47
N GLY A 101 7.39 4.16 -9.62
CA GLY A 101 8.74 4.44 -10.10
C GLY A 101 9.84 3.83 -9.24
N GLN A 102 9.64 3.72 -7.92
CA GLN A 102 10.58 2.99 -7.05
C GLN A 102 10.50 1.47 -7.29
N PHE A 103 9.31 0.92 -7.49
CA PHE A 103 9.12 -0.50 -7.77
C PHE A 103 9.71 -0.94 -9.11
N VAL A 104 9.70 -0.08 -10.14
CA VAL A 104 10.34 -0.35 -11.44
C VAL A 104 11.85 -0.63 -11.30
N ARG A 105 12.50 -0.08 -10.27
CA ARG A 105 13.92 -0.28 -10.00
C ARG A 105 14.24 -1.64 -9.35
N LEU A 106 13.22 -2.37 -8.93
CA LEU A 106 13.35 -3.66 -8.26
C LEU A 106 13.18 -4.79 -9.28
N ASP A 107 14.11 -5.76 -9.27
CA ASP A 107 14.05 -6.92 -10.16
C ASP A 107 13.17 -8.03 -9.54
N PHE A 108 11.87 -8.00 -9.85
CA PHE A 108 10.93 -9.05 -9.46
C PHE A 108 10.93 -10.18 -10.49
N ARG A 109 11.60 -11.30 -10.16
CA ARG A 109 11.71 -12.45 -11.05
C ARG A 109 10.37 -13.17 -11.27
N ASN A 110 9.79 -13.75 -10.22
CA ASN A 110 8.53 -14.50 -10.24
C ASN A 110 7.90 -14.52 -8.83
N GLY A 111 6.59 -14.70 -8.73
CA GLY A 111 5.87 -14.88 -7.45
C GLY A 111 4.77 -13.85 -7.18
N GLU A 112 4.23 -13.86 -5.96
CA GLU A 112 3.10 -12.99 -5.58
C GLU A 112 3.44 -11.49 -5.69
N LEU A 113 4.64 -11.08 -5.27
CA LEU A 113 5.10 -9.69 -5.42
C LEU A 113 5.10 -9.22 -6.88
N ARG A 114 5.38 -10.11 -7.84
CA ARG A 114 5.33 -9.77 -9.26
C ARG A 114 3.89 -9.47 -9.70
N ARG A 115 2.92 -10.26 -9.26
CA ARG A 115 1.49 -10.04 -9.56
C ARG A 115 0.97 -8.76 -8.94
N LYS A 116 1.40 -8.45 -7.71
CA LYS A 116 1.07 -7.20 -7.03
C LYS A 116 1.70 -5.99 -7.72
N TYR A 117 2.96 -6.09 -8.13
CA TYR A 117 3.61 -5.07 -8.96
C TYR A 117 2.85 -4.80 -10.26
N ASP A 118 2.44 -5.85 -10.99
CA ASP A 118 1.64 -5.67 -12.20
C ASP A 118 0.28 -5.01 -11.89
N SER A 119 -0.31 -5.29 -10.73
CA SER A 119 -1.54 -4.65 -10.25
C SER A 119 -1.38 -3.15 -9.96
N MET A 120 -0.21 -2.70 -9.45
CA MET A 120 0.09 -1.27 -9.27
C MET A 120 -0.01 -0.49 -10.58
N LYS A 121 0.47 -1.07 -11.69
CA LYS A 121 0.37 -0.45 -13.02
C LYS A 121 -1.08 -0.21 -13.42
N TYR A 122 -1.95 -1.19 -13.23
CA TYR A 122 -3.38 -1.06 -13.55
C TYR A 122 -4.07 -0.03 -12.65
N ASN A 123 -3.70 0.03 -11.37
CA ASN A 123 -4.22 1.04 -10.45
C ASN A 123 -3.84 2.46 -10.88
N LEU A 124 -2.58 2.66 -11.30
CA LEU A 124 -2.13 3.96 -11.81
C LEU A 124 -2.88 4.38 -13.08
N GLN A 125 -3.03 3.48 -14.05
CA GLN A 125 -3.81 3.73 -15.27
C GLN A 125 -5.26 4.09 -14.97
N LYS A 126 -5.86 3.44 -13.96
CA LYS A 126 -7.22 3.77 -13.52
C LYS A 126 -7.31 5.18 -12.96
N MET A 127 -6.33 5.62 -12.16
CA MET A 127 -6.28 6.99 -11.64
C MET A 127 -6.11 8.02 -12.75
N GLU A 128 -5.26 7.75 -13.75
CA GLU A 128 -5.08 8.60 -14.93
C GLU A 128 -6.39 8.79 -15.68
N ARG A 129 -7.14 7.69 -15.87
CA ARG A 129 -8.45 7.73 -16.49
C ARG A 129 -9.46 8.55 -15.68
N VAL A 130 -9.50 8.37 -14.36
CA VAL A 130 -10.37 9.17 -13.47
C VAL A 130 -10.06 10.66 -13.60
N LEU A 131 -8.78 11.03 -13.65
CA LEU A 131 -8.38 12.42 -13.82
C LEU A 131 -8.77 12.95 -15.22
N TYR A 132 -8.57 12.15 -16.26
CA TYR A 132 -9.00 12.51 -17.62
C TYR A 132 -10.51 12.75 -17.68
N ASP A 133 -11.32 11.84 -17.15
CA ASP A 133 -12.78 11.96 -17.12
C ASP A 133 -13.24 13.22 -16.36
N LEU A 134 -12.55 13.59 -15.26
CA LEU A 134 -12.80 14.85 -14.56
C LEU A 134 -12.53 16.08 -15.41
N THR A 135 -11.47 16.06 -16.22
CA THR A 135 -11.12 17.20 -17.09
C THR A 135 -12.11 17.37 -18.24
N LEU A 136 -12.66 16.26 -18.78
CA LEU A 136 -13.69 16.31 -19.82
C LEU A 136 -15.05 16.77 -19.29
N ALA A 137 -15.33 16.49 -18.02
CA ALA A 137 -16.59 16.85 -17.37
C ALA A 137 -16.59 18.28 -16.81
N LYS A 138 -15.63 19.12 -17.22
CA LYS A 138 -15.62 20.58 -17.03
C LYS A 138 -16.38 21.26 -18.15
#